data_AF-A0A1N7ART5-F1
#
_entry.id   AF-A0A1N7ART5-F1
#
_cell.length_a   1.000
_cell.length_b   1.000
_cell.length_c   1.000
_cell.angle_alpha   90.00
_cell.angle_beta   90.00
_cell.angle_gamma   90.00
#
_symmetry.space_group_name_H-M   'P 1'
#
loop_
_entity.id
_entity.type
_entity.pdbx_description
1 polymer ?
#
loop_
_entity_poly.entity_id
_entity_poly.type
_entity_poly.pdbx_seq_one_letter_code
_entity_poly.pdbx_strand_id
1 'polypeptide(L)'
;MRLHRILIILLSLSLFACKKEEDVFVRKDIPQLHVEEIINLVKREAVYRHQIDWVDFERRVKEKAKDATTIEETYPAIELALTLLQESHSVYVSTTGKQIYTPGKGCKRTYPTAVPEDEEIGYLKIDSFAGTNESMVMAYATAAHEIIEAADKRELKGWIVDLRGNNGGNMAPMMLGVGPVLGSGIAGYFIDTYDVRKCWRYDESIGRLSVCSVGNSPGGMVYMDKSYSLKKPNPKVAVLVDGAVASSGEIVFISFIGRPNARSFGSPSCGASTELKGYRLSDGSTLNLARALFADRNQTTYGKQVYPDETLPDDEAVRRAIEWLKE
;
A
#
# COMPACT_ATOMS: atom_id res chain seq x y z
N MET A 1 -83.79 48.24 38.52
CA MET A 1 -82.44 48.47 38.00
C MET A 1 -81.47 47.49 38.65
N ARG A 2 -81.12 46.40 37.96
CA ARG A 2 -80.01 45.50 38.34
C ARG A 2 -79.22 45.17 37.09
N LEU A 3 -77.90 45.35 37.20
CA LEU A 3 -76.92 45.35 36.12
C LEU A 3 -76.75 43.97 35.46
N HIS A 4 -76.45 44.03 34.16
CA HIS A 4 -75.96 42.93 33.33
C HIS A 4 -74.67 42.31 33.87
N ARG A 5 -74.55 40.98 33.76
CA ARG A 5 -73.26 40.29 33.65
C ARG A 5 -73.34 39.33 32.45
N ILE A 6 -72.61 39.70 31.40
CA ILE A 6 -72.38 38.89 30.21
C ILE A 6 -71.27 37.89 30.55
N LEU A 7 -71.53 36.60 30.39
CA LEU A 7 -70.54 35.53 30.55
C LEU A 7 -70.07 35.11 29.15
N ILE A 8 -68.83 35.45 28.80
CA ILE A 8 -68.18 35.07 27.54
C ILE A 8 -67.60 33.66 27.74
N ILE A 9 -68.12 32.68 27.01
CA ILE A 9 -67.59 31.31 26.96
C ILE A 9 -66.55 31.25 25.83
N LEU A 10 -65.27 31.14 26.20
CA LEU A 10 -64.15 30.87 25.29
C LEU A 10 -64.13 29.37 24.94
N LEU A 11 -64.55 29.03 23.72
CA LEU A 11 -64.36 27.70 23.14
C LEU A 11 -62.91 27.57 22.64
N SER A 12 -62.12 26.72 23.30
CA SER A 12 -60.77 26.36 22.83
C SER A 12 -60.85 25.19 21.84
N LEU A 13 -60.75 25.48 20.54
CA LEU A 13 -60.54 24.45 19.52
C LEU A 13 -59.11 23.93 19.62
N SER A 14 -58.94 22.70 20.10
CA SER A 14 -57.67 21.97 20.06
C SER A 14 -57.54 21.31 18.68
N LEU A 15 -56.69 21.86 17.83
CA LEU A 15 -56.28 21.22 16.58
C LEU A 15 -55.29 20.10 16.90
N PHE A 16 -55.75 18.85 16.86
CA PHE A 16 -54.86 17.68 16.85
C PHE A 16 -54.15 17.61 15.49
N ALA A 17 -52.91 18.08 15.44
CA ALA A 17 -52.00 17.83 14.33
C ALA A 17 -51.57 16.36 14.37
N CYS A 18 -52.08 15.56 13.43
CA CYS A 18 -51.65 14.18 13.23
C CYS A 18 -50.22 14.20 12.68
N LYS A 19 -49.24 13.82 13.51
CA LYS A 19 -47.84 13.65 13.09
C LYS A 19 -47.76 12.35 12.30
N LYS A 20 -47.64 12.44 10.99
CA LYS A 20 -47.44 11.28 10.10
C LYS A 20 -46.06 10.71 10.42
N GLU A 21 -45.99 9.51 10.98
CA GLU A 21 -44.75 8.74 11.05
C GLU A 21 -44.26 8.51 9.62
N GLU A 22 -43.07 9.01 9.30
CA GLU A 22 -42.35 8.62 8.09
C GLU A 22 -41.85 7.20 8.31
N ASP A 23 -42.57 6.22 7.72
CA ASP A 23 -42.05 4.87 7.56
C ASP A 23 -40.76 4.94 6.75
N VAL A 24 -39.62 4.80 7.43
CA VAL A 24 -38.33 4.55 6.78
C VAL A 24 -38.43 3.16 6.15
N PHE A 25 -38.69 3.13 4.84
CA PHE A 25 -38.66 1.91 4.04
C PHE A 25 -37.24 1.33 4.05
N VAL A 26 -36.93 0.47 5.01
CA VAL A 26 -35.68 -0.29 5.01
C VAL A 26 -35.79 -1.33 3.90
N ARG A 27 -35.07 -1.09 2.80
CA ARG A 27 -34.99 -2.05 1.69
C ARG A 27 -34.35 -3.34 2.22
N LYS A 28 -35.08 -4.46 2.18
CA LYS A 28 -34.63 -5.75 2.72
C LYS A 28 -33.42 -6.35 1.99
N ASP A 29 -33.10 -5.82 0.81
CA ASP A 29 -32.02 -6.23 -0.08
C ASP A 29 -30.73 -5.40 0.08
N ILE A 30 -30.65 -4.47 1.05
CA ILE A 30 -29.45 -3.65 1.29
C ILE A 30 -28.17 -4.51 1.41
N PRO A 31 -28.13 -5.62 2.17
CA PRO A 31 -26.94 -6.46 2.27
C PRO A 31 -26.52 -7.07 0.92
N GLN A 32 -27.49 -7.54 0.13
CA GLN A 32 -27.22 -8.14 -1.18
C GLN A 32 -26.77 -7.09 -2.19
N LEU A 33 -27.35 -5.88 -2.15
CA LEU A 33 -26.92 -4.75 -2.98
C LEU A 33 -25.50 -4.30 -2.63
N HIS A 34 -25.11 -4.35 -1.36
CA HIS A 34 -23.73 -4.07 -0.92
C HIS A 34 -22.73 -5.07 -1.52
N VAL A 35 -23.06 -6.35 -1.49
CA VAL A 35 -22.24 -7.40 -2.11
C VAL A 35 -22.20 -7.24 -3.63
N GLU A 36 -23.31 -6.89 -4.27
CA GLU A 36 -23.38 -6.61 -5.71
C GLU A 36 -22.49 -5.42 -6.11
N GLU A 37 -22.44 -4.36 -5.30
CA GLU A 37 -21.54 -3.21 -5.51
C GLU A 37 -20.08 -3.66 -5.50
N ILE A 38 -19.68 -4.46 -4.51
CA ILE A 38 -18.32 -5.01 -4.39
C ILE A 38 -17.99 -5.88 -5.60
N ILE A 39 -18.88 -6.81 -5.98
CA ILE A 39 -18.71 -7.68 -7.16
C ILE A 39 -18.45 -6.85 -8.42
N ASN A 40 -19.30 -5.86 -8.69
CA ASN A 40 -19.18 -5.01 -9.87
C ASN A 40 -17.88 -4.20 -9.87
N LEU A 41 -17.47 -3.73 -8.70
CA LEU A 41 -16.21 -3.02 -8.53
C LEU A 41 -15.00 -3.91 -8.84
N VAL A 42 -14.90 -5.08 -8.21
CA VAL A 42 -13.75 -5.97 -8.42
C VAL A 42 -13.68 -6.50 -9.85
N LYS A 43 -14.83 -6.75 -10.49
CA LYS A 43 -14.91 -7.18 -11.90
C LYS A 43 -14.32 -6.15 -12.87
N ARG A 44 -14.46 -4.86 -12.53
CA ARG A 44 -13.96 -3.75 -13.34
C ARG A 44 -12.51 -3.39 -13.02
N GLU A 45 -12.07 -3.53 -11.79
CA GLU A 45 -10.85 -2.86 -11.31
C GLU A 45 -9.77 -3.80 -10.77
N ALA A 46 -10.08 -5.07 -10.45
CA ALA A 46 -9.11 -5.97 -9.82
C ALA A 46 -7.92 -6.25 -10.75
N VAL A 47 -6.71 -6.31 -10.17
CA VAL A 47 -5.45 -6.48 -10.91
C VAL A 47 -5.39 -7.76 -11.75
N TYR A 48 -6.05 -8.84 -11.30
CA TYR A 48 -6.13 -10.11 -12.04
C TYR A 48 -7.47 -10.34 -12.72
N ARG A 49 -8.23 -9.28 -13.02
CA ARG A 49 -9.60 -9.39 -13.53
C ARG A 49 -9.78 -10.23 -14.80
N HIS A 50 -8.75 -10.35 -15.63
CA HIS A 50 -8.78 -11.12 -16.87
C HIS A 50 -8.51 -12.63 -16.65
N GLN A 51 -8.14 -13.04 -15.43
CA GLN A 51 -7.84 -14.43 -15.05
C GLN A 51 -8.94 -15.07 -14.18
N ILE A 52 -9.98 -14.30 -13.84
CA ILE A 52 -11.04 -14.74 -12.94
C ILE A 52 -12.24 -15.24 -13.75
N ASP A 53 -12.74 -16.42 -13.41
CA ASP A 53 -14.06 -16.88 -13.87
C ASP A 53 -15.14 -16.09 -13.13
N TRP A 54 -15.66 -15.06 -13.79
CA TRP A 54 -16.67 -14.18 -13.19
C TRP A 54 -18.02 -14.87 -12.97
N VAL A 55 -18.34 -15.91 -13.72
CA VAL A 55 -19.59 -16.66 -13.54
C VAL A 55 -19.52 -17.45 -12.24
N ASP A 56 -18.42 -18.18 -12.00
CA ASP A 56 -18.20 -18.90 -10.74
C ASP A 56 -18.05 -17.93 -9.55
N PHE A 57 -17.29 -16.85 -9.73
CA PHE A 57 -17.06 -15.83 -8.72
C PHE A 57 -18.38 -15.26 -8.20
N GLU A 58 -19.22 -14.73 -9.11
CA GLU A 58 -20.49 -14.10 -8.75
C GLU A 58 -21.42 -15.09 -8.05
N ARG A 59 -21.56 -16.31 -8.62
CA ARG A 59 -22.40 -17.36 -8.05
C ARG A 59 -22.01 -17.67 -6.61
N ARG A 60 -20.71 -17.88 -6.34
CA ARG A 60 -20.22 -18.26 -5.01
C ARG A 60 -20.36 -17.15 -3.98
N VAL A 61 -20.04 -15.91 -4.37
CA VAL A 61 -20.12 -14.75 -3.48
C VAL A 61 -21.58 -14.41 -3.16
N LYS A 62 -22.47 -14.39 -4.16
CA LYS A 62 -23.91 -14.14 -3.95
C LYS A 62 -24.57 -15.22 -3.10
N GLU A 63 -24.27 -16.50 -3.37
CA GLU A 63 -24.77 -17.63 -2.58
C GLU A 63 -24.37 -17.50 -1.10
N LYS A 64 -23.15 -17.04 -0.82
CA LYS A 64 -22.64 -16.86 0.55
C LYS A 64 -23.35 -15.72 1.31
N ALA A 65 -23.93 -14.75 0.60
CA ALA A 65 -24.62 -13.59 1.18
C ALA A 65 -26.16 -13.68 1.11
N LYS A 66 -26.72 -14.76 0.55
CA LYS A 66 -28.15 -14.83 0.19
C LYS A 66 -29.11 -14.64 1.37
N ASP A 67 -28.72 -15.14 2.54
CA ASP A 67 -29.54 -15.13 3.75
C ASP A 67 -29.19 -13.96 4.69
N ALA A 68 -28.25 -13.08 4.28
CA ALA A 68 -27.83 -11.95 5.09
C ALA A 68 -28.95 -10.90 5.19
N THR A 69 -29.22 -10.46 6.42
CA THR A 69 -30.20 -9.43 6.76
C THR A 69 -29.54 -8.11 7.19
N THR A 70 -28.23 -8.14 7.45
CA THR A 70 -27.39 -6.96 7.75
C THR A 70 -26.11 -6.97 6.90
N ILE A 71 -25.43 -5.82 6.78
CA ILE A 71 -24.16 -5.73 6.04
C ILE A 71 -23.09 -6.58 6.74
N GLU A 72 -23.07 -6.61 8.07
CA GLU A 72 -22.13 -7.38 8.86
C GLU A 72 -22.25 -8.89 8.60
N GLU A 73 -23.47 -9.39 8.33
CA GLU A 73 -23.71 -10.78 7.95
C GLU A 73 -23.15 -11.12 6.55
N THR A 74 -22.82 -10.12 5.72
CA THR A 74 -22.17 -10.34 4.41
C THR A 74 -20.66 -10.51 4.48
N TYR A 75 -20.02 -10.25 5.64
CA TYR A 75 -18.57 -10.32 5.77
C TYR A 75 -17.94 -11.64 5.33
N PRO A 76 -18.52 -12.83 5.58
CA PRO A 76 -18.01 -14.09 5.02
C PRO A 76 -18.06 -14.15 3.49
N ALA A 77 -19.00 -13.46 2.85
CA ALA A 77 -19.05 -13.36 1.38
C ALA A 77 -17.98 -12.39 0.85
N ILE A 78 -17.71 -11.29 1.57
CA ILE A 78 -16.64 -10.36 1.24
C ILE A 78 -15.26 -11.04 1.38
N GLU A 79 -15.03 -11.78 2.46
CA GLU A 79 -13.81 -12.58 2.66
C GLU A 79 -13.60 -13.60 1.52
N LEU A 80 -14.67 -14.27 1.11
CA LEU A 80 -14.65 -15.18 -0.03
C LEU A 80 -14.32 -14.43 -1.33
N ALA A 81 -14.93 -13.27 -1.56
CA ALA A 81 -14.65 -12.44 -2.74
C ALA A 81 -13.16 -12.07 -2.82
N LEU A 82 -12.57 -11.59 -1.72
CA LEU A 82 -11.13 -11.26 -1.64
C LEU A 82 -10.25 -12.48 -1.91
N THR A 83 -10.60 -13.63 -1.34
CA THR A 83 -9.87 -14.89 -1.55
C THR A 83 -9.86 -15.31 -3.03
N LEU A 84 -10.94 -15.04 -3.76
CA LEU A 84 -11.07 -15.39 -5.18
C LEU A 84 -10.37 -14.40 -6.13
N LEU A 85 -9.85 -13.27 -5.64
CA LEU A 85 -9.10 -12.31 -6.47
C LEU A 85 -7.70 -12.79 -6.88
N GLN A 86 -7.26 -13.96 -6.38
CA GLN A 86 -5.94 -14.55 -6.64
C GLN A 86 -4.75 -13.70 -6.15
N GLU A 87 -5.02 -12.74 -5.27
CA GLU A 87 -4.07 -11.93 -4.53
C GLU A 87 -4.55 -11.75 -3.09
N SER A 88 -3.71 -11.20 -2.21
CA SER A 88 -4.00 -11.09 -0.78
C SER A 88 -3.71 -9.71 -0.18
N HIS A 89 -3.46 -8.71 -1.02
CA HIS A 89 -3.16 -7.35 -0.60
C HIS A 89 -4.43 -6.51 -0.45
N SER A 90 -5.51 -6.85 -1.17
CA SER A 90 -6.79 -6.18 -1.02
C SER A 90 -7.41 -6.38 0.37
N VAL A 91 -8.00 -5.31 0.90
CA VAL A 91 -8.65 -5.30 2.22
C VAL A 91 -9.94 -4.49 2.17
N TYR A 92 -10.99 -5.06 2.75
CA TYR A 92 -12.23 -4.34 3.03
C TYR A 92 -12.18 -3.76 4.45
N VAL A 93 -12.58 -2.50 4.61
CA VAL A 93 -12.64 -1.79 5.89
C VAL A 93 -14.07 -1.30 6.11
N SER A 94 -14.75 -1.82 7.14
CA SER A 94 -16.11 -1.42 7.48
C SER A 94 -16.19 0.03 7.99
N THR A 95 -17.41 0.55 8.12
CA THR A 95 -17.72 1.83 8.80
C THR A 95 -17.19 1.89 10.23
N THR A 96 -17.11 0.74 10.92
CA THR A 96 -16.60 0.60 12.29
C THR A 96 -15.08 0.39 12.36
N GLY A 97 -14.38 0.36 11.22
CA GLY A 97 -12.95 0.11 11.13
C GLY A 97 -12.55 -1.37 11.19
N LYS A 98 -13.52 -2.30 11.20
CA LYS A 98 -13.22 -3.74 11.10
C LYS A 98 -12.64 -4.03 9.72
N GLN A 99 -11.49 -4.69 9.69
CA GLN A 99 -10.82 -5.06 8.46
C GLN A 99 -11.09 -6.54 8.13
N ILE A 100 -11.33 -6.82 6.85
CA ILE A 100 -11.53 -8.16 6.29
C ILE A 100 -10.47 -8.37 5.21
N TYR A 101 -9.74 -9.47 5.32
CA TYR A 101 -8.61 -9.81 4.46
C TYR A 101 -8.74 -11.24 3.95
N THR A 102 -7.89 -11.62 3.01
CA THR A 102 -7.74 -13.02 2.60
C THR A 102 -7.12 -13.87 3.74
N PRO A 103 -7.79 -14.94 4.21
CA PRO A 103 -7.28 -15.77 5.30
C PRO A 103 -5.97 -16.49 4.98
N GLY A 104 -5.09 -16.65 5.98
CA GLY A 104 -3.89 -17.49 5.88
C GLY A 104 -2.79 -16.98 4.92
N LYS A 105 -2.87 -15.73 4.49
CA LYS A 105 -1.95 -15.11 3.51
C LYS A 105 -1.11 -13.96 4.09
N GLY A 106 -0.81 -14.02 5.40
CA GLY A 106 0.06 -13.04 6.04
C GLY A 106 1.54 -13.21 5.66
N CYS A 107 2.29 -12.10 5.70
CA CYS A 107 3.73 -12.12 5.50
C CYS A 107 4.44 -12.94 6.58
N LYS A 108 5.59 -13.53 6.24
CA LYS A 108 6.36 -14.32 7.21
C LYS A 108 6.95 -13.37 8.24
N ARG A 109 6.78 -13.70 9.53
CA ARG A 109 7.57 -13.05 10.57
C ARG A 109 9.01 -13.54 10.47
N THR A 110 9.95 -12.61 10.47
CA THR A 110 11.37 -12.88 10.32
C THR A 110 12.14 -12.29 11.51
N TYR A 111 13.33 -12.84 11.75
CA TYR A 111 14.24 -12.38 12.78
C TYR A 111 15.62 -12.24 12.16
N PRO A 112 15.90 -11.10 11.52
CA PRO A 112 17.13 -10.93 10.76
C PRO A 112 18.36 -10.99 11.64
N THR A 113 19.37 -11.70 11.18
CA THR A 113 20.75 -11.68 11.67
C THR A 113 21.29 -10.26 11.54
N ALA A 114 21.93 -9.79 12.61
CA ALA A 114 22.56 -8.48 12.61
C ALA A 114 23.62 -8.39 11.52
N VAL A 115 23.65 -7.26 10.81
CA VAL A 115 24.76 -6.94 9.91
C VAL A 115 25.93 -6.48 10.77
N PRO A 116 27.10 -7.13 10.70
CA PRO A 116 28.28 -6.68 11.45
C PRO A 116 28.74 -5.31 10.95
N GLU A 117 29.25 -4.49 11.86
CA GLU A 117 29.87 -3.22 11.49
C GLU A 117 31.12 -3.48 10.63
N ASP A 118 31.26 -2.72 9.55
CA ASP A 118 32.39 -2.79 8.63
C ASP A 118 32.72 -1.38 8.16
N GLU A 119 33.92 -0.88 8.47
CA GLU A 119 34.30 0.48 8.11
C GLU A 119 34.35 0.71 6.60
N GLU A 120 34.46 -0.32 5.77
CA GLU A 120 34.51 -0.18 4.31
C GLU A 120 33.11 -0.20 3.65
N ILE A 121 32.04 -0.42 4.42
CA ILE A 121 30.68 -0.59 3.92
C ILE A 121 29.72 0.35 4.64
N GLY A 122 28.99 1.17 3.88
CA GLY A 122 27.88 1.94 4.43
C GLY A 122 26.69 1.04 4.71
N TYR A 123 25.94 1.29 5.77
CA TYR A 123 24.74 0.52 6.12
C TYR A 123 23.54 1.45 6.28
N LEU A 124 22.44 1.08 5.64
CA LEU A 124 21.18 1.81 5.70
C LEU A 124 20.02 0.84 5.92
N LYS A 125 19.37 0.95 7.08
CA LYS A 125 18.12 0.25 7.36
C LYS A 125 16.94 1.09 6.87
N ILE A 126 16.00 0.46 6.17
CA ILE A 126 14.73 1.09 5.80
C ILE A 126 13.59 0.26 6.38
N ASP A 127 12.97 0.78 7.45
CA ASP A 127 11.87 0.15 8.14
C ASP A 127 10.50 0.54 7.56
N SER A 128 9.45 -0.16 8.00
CA SER A 128 8.07 0.19 7.69
C SER A 128 7.70 1.58 8.23
N PHE A 129 6.84 2.30 7.50
CA PHE A 129 6.38 3.61 7.94
C PHE A 129 4.94 3.85 7.49
N ALA A 130 4.01 3.95 8.45
CA ALA A 130 2.58 4.14 8.17
C ALA A 130 2.13 5.61 8.22
N GLY A 131 3.02 6.54 8.57
CA GLY A 131 2.67 7.95 8.73
C GLY A 131 2.29 8.64 7.41
N THR A 132 1.35 9.57 7.48
CA THR A 132 0.92 10.41 6.34
C THR A 132 1.13 11.90 6.58
N ASN A 133 1.46 12.30 7.81
CA ASN A 133 1.79 13.69 8.13
C ASN A 133 3.13 14.05 7.47
N GLU A 134 3.14 15.19 6.77
CA GLU A 134 4.31 15.70 6.05
C GLU A 134 5.56 15.81 6.93
N SER A 135 5.44 16.30 8.17
CA SER A 135 6.60 16.45 9.06
C SER A 135 7.19 15.09 9.46
N MET A 136 6.35 14.07 9.66
CA MET A 136 6.82 12.71 9.97
C MET A 136 7.46 12.05 8.75
N VAL A 137 6.89 12.27 7.56
CA VAL A 137 7.47 11.82 6.28
C VAL A 137 8.86 12.42 6.10
N MET A 138 8.99 13.73 6.30
CA MET A 138 10.26 14.44 6.17
C MET A 138 11.27 14.02 7.23
N ALA A 139 10.85 13.87 8.49
CA ALA A 139 11.75 13.42 9.57
C ALA A 139 12.36 12.04 9.28
N TYR A 140 11.55 11.10 8.75
CA TYR A 140 12.05 9.77 8.36
C TYR A 140 13.13 9.87 7.27
N ALA A 141 12.84 10.61 6.20
CA ALA A 141 13.77 10.72 5.07
C ALA A 141 15.06 11.48 5.46
N THR A 142 14.95 12.53 6.28
CA THR A 142 16.10 13.27 6.82
C THR A 142 16.98 12.38 7.70
N ALA A 143 16.40 11.58 8.60
CA ALA A 143 17.18 10.67 9.43
C ALA A 143 17.97 9.65 8.60
N ALA A 144 17.38 9.14 7.51
CA ALA A 144 18.10 8.27 6.57
C ALA A 144 19.27 9.00 5.90
N HIS A 145 19.08 10.27 5.49
CA HIS A 145 20.16 11.07 4.89
C HIS A 145 21.27 11.40 5.90
N GLU A 146 20.95 11.65 7.16
CA GLU A 146 21.95 11.88 8.22
C GLU A 146 22.81 10.64 8.47
N ILE A 147 22.21 9.44 8.48
CA ILE A 147 22.94 8.16 8.57
C ILE A 147 23.89 8.02 7.37
N ILE A 148 23.39 8.31 6.17
CA ILE A 148 24.20 8.26 4.95
C ILE A 148 25.36 9.26 5.03
N GLU A 149 25.08 10.53 5.37
CA GLU A 149 26.06 11.61 5.45
C GLU A 149 27.16 11.31 6.47
N ALA A 150 26.81 10.70 7.62
CA ALA A 150 27.76 10.32 8.65
C ALA A 150 28.68 9.16 8.23
N ALA A 151 28.16 8.18 7.48
CA ALA A 151 28.92 7.00 7.06
C ALA A 151 29.70 7.21 5.75
N ASP A 152 29.28 8.15 4.89
CA ASP A 152 29.83 8.29 3.54
C ASP A 152 31.29 8.77 3.52
N LYS A 153 32.14 8.00 2.81
CA LYS A 153 33.55 8.31 2.56
C LYS A 153 33.97 7.74 1.22
N ARG A 154 34.99 8.33 0.58
CA ARG A 154 35.39 7.99 -0.79
C ARG A 154 35.87 6.53 -0.91
N GLU A 155 36.36 5.98 0.18
CA GLU A 155 36.95 4.67 0.32
C GLU A 155 35.91 3.56 0.46
N LEU A 156 34.62 3.89 0.68
CA LEU A 156 33.57 2.88 0.77
C LEU A 156 33.53 2.00 -0.49
N LYS A 157 33.45 0.70 -0.25
CA LYS A 157 33.31 -0.31 -1.30
C LYS A 157 31.87 -0.35 -1.83
N GLY A 158 30.90 -0.04 -0.98
CA GLY A 158 29.51 0.21 -1.35
C GLY A 158 28.60 0.30 -0.14
N TRP A 159 27.31 0.08 -0.36
CA TRP A 159 26.27 0.19 0.65
C TRP A 159 25.48 -1.13 0.80
N ILE A 160 25.12 -1.47 2.02
CA ILE A 160 24.05 -2.40 2.31
C ILE A 160 22.77 -1.59 2.55
N VAL A 161 21.73 -1.87 1.77
CA VAL A 161 20.36 -1.42 2.04
C VAL A 161 19.58 -2.59 2.60
N ASP A 162 19.27 -2.55 3.89
CA ASP A 162 18.56 -3.62 4.58
C ASP A 162 17.06 -3.32 4.64
N LEU A 163 16.27 -4.13 3.90
CA LEU A 163 14.82 -4.04 3.86
C LEU A 163 14.14 -5.10 4.74
N ARG A 164 14.90 -6.03 5.33
CA ARG A 164 14.36 -7.20 6.05
C ARG A 164 13.40 -6.74 7.16
N GLY A 165 12.20 -7.31 7.24
CA GLY A 165 11.17 -6.88 8.20
C GLY A 165 10.28 -5.70 7.74
N ASN A 166 10.58 -5.05 6.61
CA ASN A 166 9.79 -3.91 6.10
C ASN A 166 8.52 -4.36 5.38
N ASN A 167 7.40 -4.40 6.10
CA ASN A 167 6.09 -4.74 5.54
C ASN A 167 5.38 -3.59 4.80
N GLY A 168 6.05 -2.47 4.55
CA GLY A 168 5.56 -1.36 3.73
C GLY A 168 4.92 -0.21 4.51
N GLY A 169 3.85 0.37 3.94
CA GLY A 169 3.24 1.62 4.38
C GLY A 169 3.37 2.72 3.33
N ASN A 170 3.72 3.94 3.74
CA ASN A 170 3.91 5.07 2.85
C ASN A 170 5.28 4.98 2.16
N MET A 171 5.28 4.82 0.82
CA MET A 171 6.49 4.69 0.03
C MET A 171 7.34 5.96 -0.03
N ALA A 172 6.75 7.14 0.13
CA ALA A 172 7.44 8.40 -0.11
C ALA A 172 8.68 8.60 0.77
N PRO A 173 8.60 8.50 2.12
CA PRO A 173 9.77 8.66 2.97
C PRO A 173 10.82 7.57 2.74
N MET A 174 10.41 6.34 2.43
CA MET A 174 11.33 5.23 2.15
C MET A 174 12.15 5.50 0.88
N MET A 175 11.48 5.90 -0.20
CA MET A 175 12.11 6.21 -1.48
C MET A 175 12.99 7.45 -1.40
N LEU A 176 12.58 8.48 -0.66
CA LEU A 176 13.41 9.66 -0.40
C LEU A 176 14.64 9.29 0.43
N GLY A 177 14.48 8.44 1.45
CA GLY A 177 15.56 8.00 2.33
C GLY A 177 16.66 7.21 1.60
N VAL A 178 16.29 6.29 0.68
CA VAL A 178 17.29 5.58 -0.14
C VAL A 178 17.86 6.42 -1.29
N GLY A 179 17.31 7.60 -1.55
CA GLY A 179 17.62 8.44 -2.69
C GLY A 179 19.12 8.60 -3.02
N PRO A 180 19.98 8.99 -2.07
CA PRO A 180 21.41 9.16 -2.32
C PRO A 180 22.11 7.87 -2.77
N VAL A 181 21.67 6.71 -2.25
CA VAL A 181 22.21 5.39 -2.61
C VAL A 181 21.60 4.87 -3.91
N LEU A 182 20.30 5.12 -4.13
CA LEU A 182 19.56 4.68 -5.31
C LEU A 182 20.01 5.43 -6.57
N GLY A 183 20.22 6.74 -6.47
CA GLY A 183 20.57 7.63 -7.58
C GLY A 183 19.36 8.06 -8.41
N SER A 184 19.61 8.99 -9.33
CA SER A 184 18.57 9.58 -10.19
C SER A 184 18.05 8.63 -11.26
N GLY A 185 16.76 8.76 -11.60
CA GLY A 185 16.13 8.06 -12.72
C GLY A 185 14.81 7.40 -12.36
N ILE A 186 14.23 6.69 -13.34
CA ILE A 186 13.05 5.86 -13.12
C ILE A 186 13.48 4.65 -12.30
N ALA A 187 12.78 4.43 -11.19
CA ALA A 187 13.03 3.32 -10.29
C ALA A 187 12.04 2.16 -10.52
N GLY A 188 10.84 2.45 -11.04
CA GLY A 188 9.90 1.44 -11.49
C GLY A 188 8.55 2.03 -11.88
N TYR A 189 7.55 1.17 -12.05
CA TYR A 189 6.22 1.53 -12.55
C TYR A 189 5.07 0.82 -11.84
N PHE A 190 3.94 1.50 -11.72
CA PHE A 190 2.64 0.89 -11.55
C PHE A 190 2.05 0.63 -12.94
N ILE A 191 1.63 -0.60 -13.22
CA ILE A 191 1.01 -0.99 -14.49
C ILE A 191 -0.36 -1.59 -14.19
N ASP A 192 -1.43 -0.92 -14.63
CA ASP A 192 -2.80 -1.39 -14.42
C ASP A 192 -3.30 -2.28 -15.57
N THR A 193 -4.49 -2.85 -15.39
CA THR A 193 -5.11 -3.77 -16.38
C THR A 193 -5.53 -3.11 -17.68
N TYR A 194 -5.48 -1.77 -17.75
CA TYR A 194 -5.72 -0.99 -18.96
C TYR A 194 -4.39 -0.59 -19.65
N ASP A 195 -3.27 -1.16 -19.22
CA ASP A 195 -1.90 -0.84 -19.66
C ASP A 195 -1.51 0.63 -19.40
N VAL A 196 -2.15 1.28 -18.43
CA VAL A 196 -1.74 2.60 -17.97
C VAL A 196 -0.51 2.45 -17.10
N ARG A 197 0.58 3.11 -17.52
CA ARG A 197 1.89 3.05 -16.84
C ARG A 197 2.17 4.35 -16.11
N LYS A 198 2.38 4.25 -14.79
CA LYS A 198 2.82 5.37 -13.95
C LYS A 198 4.17 5.05 -13.35
N CYS A 199 5.20 5.81 -13.67
CA CYS A 199 6.52 5.60 -13.08
C CYS A 199 6.58 6.18 -11.67
N TRP A 200 7.42 5.62 -10.80
CA TRP A 200 8.03 6.37 -9.70
C TRP A 200 9.51 6.60 -10.03
N ARG A 201 9.98 7.82 -9.78
CA ARG A 201 11.34 8.23 -10.10
C ARG A 201 11.93 9.13 -9.03
N TYR A 202 13.24 9.03 -8.86
CA TYR A 202 14.01 9.91 -7.98
C TYR A 202 14.85 10.88 -8.82
N ASP A 203 15.03 12.09 -8.32
CA ASP A 203 15.87 13.13 -8.88
C ASP A 203 16.77 13.69 -7.79
N GLU A 204 18.02 13.22 -7.77
CA GLU A 204 19.02 13.55 -6.76
C GLU A 204 19.41 15.03 -6.78
N SER A 205 19.35 15.69 -7.94
CA SER A 205 19.77 17.10 -8.10
C SER A 205 18.96 18.06 -7.23
N ILE A 206 17.74 17.67 -6.87
CA ILE A 206 16.77 18.45 -6.10
C ILE A 206 16.09 17.60 -5.01
N GLY A 207 16.60 16.40 -4.72
CA GLY A 207 16.02 15.48 -3.74
C GLY A 207 14.53 15.20 -3.92
N ARG A 208 14.08 14.97 -5.15
CA ARG A 208 12.65 14.85 -5.47
C ARG A 208 12.25 13.42 -5.77
N LEU A 209 11.18 12.96 -5.13
CA LEU A 209 10.39 11.81 -5.56
C LEU A 209 9.19 12.30 -6.37
N SER A 210 8.96 11.71 -7.53
CA SER A 210 7.75 11.98 -8.31
C SER A 210 7.13 10.71 -8.87
N VAL A 211 5.80 10.72 -8.95
CA VAL A 211 5.03 9.76 -9.73
C VAL A 211 4.73 10.40 -11.09
N CYS A 212 5.23 9.82 -12.18
CA CYS A 212 5.01 10.35 -13.52
C CYS A 212 3.97 9.51 -14.26
N SER A 213 3.01 10.13 -14.95
CA SER A 213 2.22 9.41 -15.96
C SER A 213 2.95 9.44 -17.30
N VAL A 214 3.07 8.29 -17.95
CA VAL A 214 3.50 8.25 -19.36
C VAL A 214 2.40 8.93 -20.19
N GLY A 215 2.59 10.20 -20.56
CA GLY A 215 1.55 11.02 -21.21
C GLY A 215 1.38 12.48 -20.75
N ASN A 216 2.40 13.09 -20.11
CA ASN A 216 2.48 14.54 -19.81
C ASN A 216 1.56 15.12 -18.72
N SER A 217 1.15 14.34 -17.72
CA SER A 217 0.65 14.92 -16.46
C SER A 217 1.58 14.56 -15.31
N PRO A 218 2.16 15.55 -14.60
CA PRO A 218 2.88 15.26 -13.37
C PRO A 218 1.90 14.69 -12.34
N GLY A 219 2.19 13.51 -11.79
CA GLY A 219 1.50 12.99 -10.63
C GLY A 219 2.00 13.66 -9.34
N GLY A 220 1.69 13.06 -8.19
CA GLY A 220 2.14 13.56 -6.89
C GLY A 220 3.67 13.73 -6.84
N MET A 221 4.11 14.81 -6.20
CA MET A 221 5.52 15.14 -5.99
C MET A 221 5.79 15.34 -4.50
N VAL A 222 6.93 14.83 -4.04
CA VAL A 222 7.42 15.06 -2.68
C VAL A 222 8.89 15.46 -2.78
N TYR A 223 9.29 16.46 -2.01
CA TYR A 223 10.61 17.06 -2.05
C TYR A 223 11.32 16.91 -0.72
N MET A 224 12.63 16.71 -0.76
CA MET A 224 13.49 16.93 0.40
C MET A 224 13.69 18.43 0.63
N ASP A 225 13.70 18.85 1.89
CA ASP A 225 14.15 20.19 2.27
C ASP A 225 15.66 20.34 2.04
N LYS A 226 16.42 19.28 2.37
CA LYS A 226 17.86 19.16 2.13
C LYS A 226 18.13 17.76 1.60
N SER A 227 18.70 17.67 0.40
CA SER A 227 19.19 16.41 -0.17
C SER A 227 20.68 16.23 0.10
N TYR A 228 21.09 14.99 0.33
CA TYR A 228 22.50 14.60 0.34
C TYR A 228 22.91 13.94 -0.99
N SER A 229 24.11 14.25 -1.46
CA SER A 229 24.73 13.57 -2.61
C SER A 229 25.98 12.85 -2.13
N LEU A 230 26.13 11.59 -2.53
CA LEU A 230 27.27 10.78 -2.14
C LEU A 230 28.58 11.34 -2.71
N LYS A 231 29.67 11.23 -1.95
CA LYS A 231 31.04 11.54 -2.37
C LYS A 231 31.48 10.70 -3.56
N LYS A 232 30.94 9.48 -3.69
CA LYS A 232 31.12 8.59 -4.84
C LYS A 232 29.76 8.28 -5.48
N PRO A 233 29.47 8.83 -6.68
CA PRO A 233 28.19 8.59 -7.34
C PRO A 233 28.10 7.13 -7.81
N ASN A 234 26.86 6.63 -7.94
CA ASN A 234 26.55 5.28 -8.39
C ASN A 234 27.34 4.16 -7.66
N PRO A 235 27.24 4.08 -6.32
CA PRO A 235 27.96 3.06 -5.55
C PRO A 235 27.45 1.65 -5.87
N LYS A 236 28.25 0.64 -5.52
CA LYS A 236 27.76 -0.73 -5.37
C LYS A 236 26.73 -0.78 -4.23
N VAL A 237 25.63 -1.51 -4.43
CA VAL A 237 24.55 -1.64 -3.44
C VAL A 237 24.14 -3.10 -3.29
N ALA A 238 24.33 -3.65 -2.10
CA ALA A 238 23.77 -4.93 -1.72
C ALA A 238 22.41 -4.69 -1.03
N VAL A 239 21.36 -5.35 -1.49
CA VAL A 239 20.01 -5.22 -0.91
C VAL A 239 19.66 -6.50 -0.16
N LEU A 240 19.41 -6.39 1.15
CA LEU A 240 18.97 -7.53 1.96
C LEU A 240 17.45 -7.58 2.02
N VAL A 241 16.87 -8.74 1.69
CA VAL A 241 15.41 -8.95 1.56
C VAL A 241 15.01 -10.22 2.30
N ASP A 242 13.82 -10.20 2.90
CA ASP A 242 13.22 -11.38 3.52
C ASP A 242 11.72 -11.51 3.25
N GLY A 243 11.12 -12.59 3.74
CA GLY A 243 9.69 -12.87 3.59
C GLY A 243 8.74 -11.92 4.32
N ALA A 244 9.25 -10.94 5.08
CA ALA A 244 8.45 -9.87 5.67
C ALA A 244 8.37 -8.64 4.74
N VAL A 245 9.27 -8.52 3.76
CA VAL A 245 9.27 -7.41 2.80
C VAL A 245 7.98 -7.41 1.99
N ALA A 246 7.17 -6.37 2.09
CA ALA A 246 5.84 -6.34 1.47
C ALA A 246 5.47 -4.94 0.97
N SER A 247 4.58 -4.84 -0.02
CA SER A 247 3.92 -3.58 -0.39
C SER A 247 4.96 -2.49 -0.70
N SER A 248 4.91 -1.31 -0.07
CA SER A 248 5.93 -0.26 -0.27
C SER A 248 7.37 -0.69 0.05
N GLY A 249 7.59 -1.72 0.89
CA GLY A 249 8.91 -2.33 1.05
C GLY A 249 9.38 -3.06 -0.22
N GLU A 250 8.45 -3.71 -0.93
CA GLU A 250 8.71 -4.28 -2.25
C GLU A 250 8.92 -3.20 -3.33
N ILE A 251 8.31 -2.00 -3.21
CA ILE A 251 8.63 -0.87 -4.09
C ILE A 251 10.11 -0.49 -3.96
N VAL A 252 10.64 -0.39 -2.73
CA VAL A 252 12.07 -0.09 -2.52
C VAL A 252 12.93 -1.22 -3.08
N PHE A 253 12.56 -2.47 -2.83
CA PHE A 253 13.30 -3.62 -3.36
C PHE A 253 13.34 -3.60 -4.91
N ILE A 254 12.18 -3.51 -5.55
CA ILE A 254 12.04 -3.47 -7.01
C ILE A 254 12.80 -2.28 -7.61
N SER A 255 12.92 -1.17 -6.87
CA SER A 255 13.68 0.00 -7.31
C SER A 255 15.17 -0.28 -7.55
N PHE A 256 15.74 -1.28 -6.87
CA PHE A 256 17.12 -1.72 -7.08
C PHE A 256 17.25 -2.80 -8.16
N ILE A 257 16.16 -3.46 -8.58
CA ILE A 257 16.20 -4.45 -9.66
C ILE A 257 16.54 -3.76 -10.99
N GLY A 258 17.49 -4.35 -11.71
CA GLY A 258 18.03 -3.79 -12.94
C GLY A 258 18.88 -2.52 -12.77
N ARG A 259 19.08 -2.03 -11.53
CA ARG A 259 20.01 -0.92 -11.28
C ARG A 259 21.45 -1.42 -11.52
N PRO A 260 22.27 -0.70 -12.30
CA PRO A 260 23.69 -1.02 -12.37
C PRO A 260 24.33 -1.03 -10.98
N ASN A 261 25.31 -1.90 -10.77
CA ASN A 261 26.00 -2.06 -9.49
C ASN A 261 25.05 -2.33 -8.30
N ALA A 262 23.90 -2.96 -8.51
CA ALA A 262 23.06 -3.44 -7.42
C ALA A 262 22.93 -4.96 -7.49
N ARG A 263 22.84 -5.60 -6.32
CA ARG A 263 22.57 -7.03 -6.19
C ARG A 263 21.81 -7.30 -4.91
N SER A 264 20.87 -8.23 -4.96
CA SER A 264 19.99 -8.55 -3.84
C SER A 264 20.24 -9.95 -3.29
N PHE A 265 20.10 -10.10 -1.97
CA PHE A 265 20.43 -11.31 -1.22
C PHE A 265 19.36 -11.60 -0.15
N GLY A 266 19.09 -12.88 0.10
CA GLY A 266 18.22 -13.31 1.19
C GLY A 266 17.11 -14.23 0.73
N SER A 267 15.87 -13.98 1.16
CA SER A 267 14.72 -14.83 0.80
C SER A 267 13.65 -14.04 0.02
N PRO A 268 12.76 -14.72 -0.73
CA PRO A 268 11.72 -14.04 -1.48
C PRO A 268 10.83 -13.18 -0.59
N SER A 269 10.39 -12.03 -1.10
CA SER A 269 9.49 -11.11 -0.41
C SER A 269 8.12 -11.74 -0.10
N CYS A 270 7.28 -11.02 0.63
CA CYS A 270 5.92 -11.44 0.98
C CYS A 270 5.01 -11.60 -0.25
N GLY A 271 5.20 -10.79 -1.28
CA GLY A 271 4.44 -10.86 -2.53
C GLY A 271 3.17 -10.02 -2.57
N ALA A 272 3.17 -8.88 -1.89
CA ALA A 272 2.14 -7.84 -1.93
C ALA A 272 2.53 -6.72 -2.92
N SER A 273 3.09 -7.11 -4.08
CA SER A 273 3.65 -6.20 -5.09
C SER A 273 2.56 -5.53 -5.96
N THR A 274 1.57 -4.91 -5.33
CA THR A 274 0.43 -4.28 -6.01
C THR A 274 0.08 -2.92 -5.43
N GLU A 275 -0.36 -1.99 -6.30
CA GLU A 275 -0.91 -0.70 -5.89
C GLU A 275 -2.35 -0.91 -5.40
N LEU A 276 -2.62 -0.49 -4.16
CA LEU A 276 -3.98 -0.42 -3.64
C LEU A 276 -4.62 0.91 -4.04
N LYS A 277 -5.87 0.83 -4.51
CA LYS A 277 -6.75 1.98 -4.63
C LYS A 277 -7.94 1.82 -3.68
N GLY A 278 -8.16 2.84 -2.84
CA GLY A 278 -9.33 2.91 -1.97
C GLY A 278 -10.59 3.31 -2.75
N TYR A 279 -11.62 2.49 -2.68
CA TYR A 279 -12.95 2.76 -3.22
C TYR A 279 -13.93 2.88 -2.07
N ARG A 280 -14.54 4.05 -1.93
CA ARG A 280 -15.64 4.29 -0.99
C ARG A 280 -16.89 3.57 -1.49
N LEU A 281 -17.50 2.76 -0.64
CA LEU A 281 -18.75 2.05 -0.95
C LEU A 281 -19.96 2.83 -0.43
N SER A 282 -21.16 2.45 -0.90
CA SER A 282 -22.39 3.19 -0.66
C SER A 282 -22.82 3.22 0.81
N ASP A 283 -22.47 2.19 1.58
CA ASP A 283 -22.70 2.10 3.03
C ASP A 283 -21.73 2.93 3.86
N GLY A 284 -20.69 3.49 3.23
CA GLY A 284 -19.61 4.13 3.93
C GLY A 284 -18.59 3.15 4.52
N SER A 285 -18.39 1.99 3.93
CA SER A 285 -17.16 1.22 4.04
C SER A 285 -16.16 1.58 2.93
N THR A 286 -14.97 0.99 2.95
CA THR A 286 -13.94 1.19 1.93
C THR A 286 -13.37 -0.15 1.49
N LEU A 287 -13.31 -0.39 0.19
CA LEU A 287 -12.52 -1.47 -0.39
C LEU A 287 -11.18 -0.92 -0.89
N ASN A 288 -10.08 -1.27 -0.23
CA ASN A 288 -8.74 -1.02 -0.75
C ASN A 288 -8.38 -2.18 -1.67
N LEU A 289 -8.46 -1.96 -2.97
CA LEU A 289 -8.35 -3.00 -3.99
C LEU A 289 -7.02 -2.92 -4.72
N ALA A 290 -6.33 -4.06 -4.84
CA ALA A 290 -5.18 -4.20 -5.72
C ALA A 290 -5.60 -3.97 -7.17
N ARG A 291 -5.10 -2.88 -7.76
CA ARG A 291 -5.51 -2.39 -9.09
C ARG A 291 -4.39 -2.46 -10.13
N ALA A 292 -3.15 -2.26 -9.70
CA ALA A 292 -1.98 -2.25 -10.57
C ALA A 292 -0.88 -3.14 -10.01
N LEU A 293 -0.07 -3.70 -10.90
CA LEU A 293 1.14 -4.44 -10.55
C LEU A 293 2.31 -3.47 -10.39
N PHE A 294 3.23 -3.76 -9.48
CA PHE A 294 4.54 -3.11 -9.49
C PHE A 294 5.36 -3.65 -10.65
N ALA A 295 6.24 -2.84 -11.21
CA ALA A 295 7.19 -3.26 -12.22
C ALA A 295 8.53 -2.57 -12.01
N ASP A 296 9.62 -3.27 -12.36
CA ASP A 296 10.96 -2.69 -12.30
C ASP A 296 11.18 -1.67 -13.41
N ARG A 297 12.36 -1.05 -13.44
CA ARG A 297 12.76 -0.10 -14.49
C ARG A 297 12.74 -0.66 -15.91
N ASN A 298 12.82 -1.99 -16.07
CA ASN A 298 12.70 -2.69 -17.35
C ASN A 298 11.25 -3.08 -17.66
N GLN A 299 10.32 -2.68 -16.81
CA GLN A 299 8.88 -2.92 -16.92
C GLN A 299 8.50 -4.40 -16.78
N THR A 300 9.36 -5.21 -16.14
CA THR A 300 8.99 -6.56 -15.68
C THR A 300 8.01 -6.42 -14.54
N THR A 301 6.83 -7.02 -14.64
CA THR A 301 5.77 -6.91 -13.62
C THR A 301 5.92 -7.93 -12.51
N TYR A 302 5.60 -7.52 -11.29
CA TYR A 302 5.56 -8.31 -10.07
C TYR A 302 4.17 -8.19 -9.44
N GLY A 303 3.63 -9.31 -8.96
CA GLY A 303 2.34 -9.35 -8.25
C GLY A 303 2.20 -10.57 -7.33
N LYS A 304 3.34 -11.20 -7.06
CA LYS A 304 3.59 -12.32 -6.15
C LYS A 304 4.95 -12.06 -5.52
N GLN A 305 5.51 -13.05 -4.82
CA GLN A 305 6.84 -12.93 -4.22
C GLN A 305 7.89 -12.50 -5.26
N VAL A 306 8.70 -11.53 -4.88
CA VAL A 306 9.85 -11.05 -5.65
C VAL A 306 11.09 -11.77 -5.11
N TYR A 307 11.87 -12.36 -6.00
CA TYR A 307 13.05 -13.15 -5.64
C TYR A 307 14.29 -12.27 -5.67
N PRO A 308 15.21 -12.39 -4.67
CA PRO A 308 16.52 -11.79 -4.75
C PRO A 308 17.39 -12.48 -5.81
N ASP A 309 18.44 -11.80 -6.27
CA ASP A 309 19.42 -12.33 -7.22
C ASP A 309 20.12 -13.58 -6.66
N GLU A 310 20.37 -13.60 -5.35
CA GLU A 310 20.91 -14.75 -4.62
C GLU A 310 19.98 -15.13 -3.47
N THR A 311 19.26 -16.26 -3.62
CA THR A 311 18.41 -16.80 -2.57
C THR A 311 19.23 -17.63 -1.59
N LEU A 312 19.35 -17.16 -0.35
CA LEU A 312 20.23 -17.71 0.68
C LEU A 312 19.55 -17.64 2.07
N PRO A 313 19.91 -18.51 3.02
CA PRO A 313 19.64 -18.28 4.44
C PRO A 313 20.14 -16.90 4.88
N ASP A 314 19.48 -16.34 5.91
CA ASP A 314 19.67 -14.94 6.27
C ASP A 314 21.10 -14.59 6.72
N ASP A 315 21.75 -15.46 7.50
CA ASP A 315 23.14 -15.30 7.94
C ASP A 315 24.12 -15.41 6.75
N GLU A 316 23.88 -16.36 5.84
CA GLU A 316 24.66 -16.50 4.62
C GLU A 316 24.49 -15.30 3.68
N ALA A 317 23.28 -14.75 3.59
CA ALA A 317 22.97 -13.57 2.77
C ALA A 317 23.76 -12.34 3.24
N VAL A 318 23.86 -12.11 4.55
CA VAL A 318 24.66 -11.02 5.13
C VAL A 318 26.14 -11.18 4.77
N ARG A 319 26.71 -12.37 5.01
CA ARG A 319 28.12 -12.65 4.69
C ARG A 319 28.39 -12.46 3.20
N ARG A 320 27.53 -13.03 2.35
CA ARG A 320 27.66 -12.98 0.89
C ARG A 320 27.53 -11.55 0.35
N ALA A 321 26.63 -10.74 0.90
CA ALA A 321 26.50 -9.33 0.54
C ALA A 321 27.78 -8.54 0.81
N ILE A 322 28.40 -8.75 1.98
CA ILE A 322 29.69 -8.14 2.35
C ILE A 322 30.81 -8.58 1.40
N GLU A 323 30.91 -9.88 1.14
CA GLU A 323 31.90 -10.43 0.20
C GLU A 323 31.76 -9.79 -1.19
N TRP A 324 30.54 -9.73 -1.74
CA TRP A 324 30.27 -9.14 -3.06
C TRP A 324 30.60 -7.65 -3.16
N LEU A 325 30.39 -6.89 -2.09
CA LEU A 325 30.76 -5.47 -2.05
C LEU A 325 32.29 -5.29 -2.11
N LYS A 326 33.05 -6.24 -1.57
CA LYS A 326 34.53 -6.19 -1.51
C LYS A 326 35.25 -6.82 -2.70
N GLU A 327 34.54 -7.55 -3.58
CA GLU A 327 35.02 -7.99 -4.90
C GLU A 327 35.44 -6.80 -5.79
#